data_AF-A0A7Y1BJZ5-F1
#
_entry.id   AF-A0A7Y1BJZ5-F1
#
_cell.length_a   1.000
_cell.length_b   1.000
_cell.length_c   1.000
_cell.angle_alpha   90.00
_cell.angle_beta   90.00
_cell.angle_gamma   90.00
#
_symmetry.space_group_name_H-M   'P 1'
#
loop_
_entity.id
_entity.type
_entity.pdbx_description
1 polymer ?
#
loop_
_entity_poly.entity_id
_entity_poly.type
_entity_poly.pdbx_seq_one_letter_code
_entity_poly.pdbx_strand_id
1 'polypeptide(L)' 'MLTCREMSELGSAIIEGDLRLSTRWAVFMHLRMCSRCTLYIKQLKLTSEVLQKLPLTDENVDTQAILKKLNNPEQ' A
#
# COMPACT_ATOMS: atom_id res chain seq x y z
N MET A 1 4.10 -1.35 23.19
CA MET A 1 4.77 -1.91 22.00
C MET A 1 3.71 -2.12 20.94
N LEU A 2 3.99 -1.82 19.68
CA LEU A 2 3.06 -2.19 18.60
C LEU A 2 2.99 -3.71 18.50
N THR A 3 1.81 -4.21 18.17
CA THR A 3 1.56 -5.59 17.77
C THR A 3 1.86 -5.77 16.28
N CYS A 4 2.07 -7.01 15.84
CA CYS A 4 2.23 -7.30 14.41
C CYS A 4 1.00 -6.87 13.58
N ARG A 5 -0.20 -6.88 14.17
CA ARG A 5 -1.42 -6.42 13.53
C ARG A 5 -1.40 -4.92 13.30
N GLU A 6 -1.10 -4.13 14.34
CA GLU A 6 -0.98 -2.67 14.21
C GLU A 6 0.12 -2.29 13.20
N MET A 7 1.21 -3.07 13.12
CA MET A 7 2.24 -2.89 12.09
C MET A 7 1.70 -3.09 10.66
N SER A 8 0.77 -4.02 10.45
CA SER A 8 0.14 -4.25 9.15
C SER A 8 -0.86 -3.15 8.79
N GLU A 9 -1.61 -2.65 9.77
CA GLU A 9 -2.55 -1.54 9.58
C GLU A 9 -1.82 -0.23 9.25
N LEU A 10 -0.61 -0.03 9.80
CA LEU A 10 0.27 1.10 9.49
C LEU A 10 1.11 0.90 8.22
N GLY A 11 1.03 -0.24 7.54
CA GLY A 11 1.95 -0.63 6.47
C GLY A 11 2.13 0.42 5.39
N SER A 12 1.03 0.99 4.87
CA SER A 12 1.06 2.04 3.85
C SER A 12 1.72 3.33 4.34
N ALA A 13 1.33 3.81 5.52
CA ALA A 13 1.93 4.99 6.14
C ALA A 13 3.42 4.82 6.43
N ILE A 14 3.87 3.59 6.76
CA ILE A 14 5.28 3.26 6.95
C ILE A 14 6.06 3.41 5.63
N ILE A 15 5.56 2.86 4.51
CA ILE A 15 6.27 2.91 3.23
C ILE A 15 6.23 4.29 2.58
N GLU A 16 5.15 5.06 2.79
CA GLU A 16 4.98 6.42 2.31
C GLU A 16 5.70 7.45 3.20
N GLY A 17 6.09 7.04 4.41
CA GLY A 17 6.74 7.90 5.38
C GLY A 17 5.78 8.86 6.08
N ASP A 18 4.47 8.74 5.92
CA ASP A 18 3.45 9.57 6.57
C ASP A 18 3.15 9.11 8.00
N LEU A 19 4.13 9.29 8.89
CA LEU A 19 4.01 8.90 10.30
C LEU A 19 4.36 10.06 11.23
N ARG A 20 3.56 10.18 12.30
CA ARG A 20 3.91 11.00 13.47
C ARG A 20 5.23 10.50 14.07
N LEU A 21 6.03 11.43 14.63
CA LEU A 21 7.36 11.12 15.19
C LEU A 21 7.32 10.03 16.28
N SER A 22 6.31 10.04 17.15
CA SER A 22 6.12 9.01 18.18
C SER A 22 5.90 7.62 17.57
N THR A 23 5.07 7.54 16.52
CA THR A 23 4.79 6.28 15.80
C THR A 23 6.02 5.77 15.06
N ARG A 24 6.84 6.66 14.47
CA ARG A 24 8.12 6.28 13.85
C ARG A 24 9.05 5.55 14.83
N TRP A 25 9.16 6.05 16.06
CA TRP A 25 9.96 5.39 17.10
C TRP A 25 9.39 4.03 17.51
N ALA A 26 8.07 3.92 17.66
CA ALA A 26 7.41 2.66 17.99
C ALA A 26 7.62 1.60 16.89
N VAL A 27 7.48 1.98 15.62
CA VAL A 27 7.77 1.13 14.44
C VAL A 27 9.24 0.69 14.45
N PHE A 28 10.16 1.63 14.63
CA PHE A 28 11.60 1.34 14.68
C PHE A 28 11.95 0.29 15.74
N MET A 29 11.43 0.46 16.96
CA MET A 29 11.63 -0.51 18.04
C MET A 29 11.05 -1.88 17.68
N HIS A 30 9.84 -1.92 17.13
CA HIS A 30 9.21 -3.18 16.74
C HIS A 30 10.00 -3.93 15.66
N LEU A 31 10.48 -3.22 14.63
CA LEU A 31 11.27 -3.82 13.55
C LEU A 31 12.58 -4.44 14.07
N ARG A 32 13.21 -3.86 15.09
CA ARG A 32 14.40 -4.44 15.73
C ARG A 32 14.12 -5.73 16.49
N MET A 33 12.91 -5.89 17.03
CA MET A 33 12.54 -7.05 17.84
C MET A 33 11.81 -8.14 17.05
N CYS A 34 11.24 -7.80 15.89
CA CYS A 34 10.43 -8.72 15.08
C CYS A 34 10.98 -8.84 13.65
N SER A 35 11.66 -9.95 13.38
CA SER A 35 12.18 -10.27 12.05
C SER A 35 11.08 -10.42 10.99
N ARG A 36 9.93 -10.97 11.37
CA ARG A 36 8.77 -11.13 10.47
C ARG A 36 8.22 -9.78 9.99
N CYS A 37 8.07 -8.81 10.89
CA CYS A 37 7.64 -7.48 10.50
C CYS A 37 8.69 -6.75 9.64
N THR A 38 9.98 -7.01 9.86
CA THR A 38 11.04 -6.51 8.97
C THR A 38 10.91 -7.08 7.56
N LEU A 39 10.67 -8.39 7.43
CA LEU A 39 10.44 -9.01 6.11
C LEU A 39 9.17 -8.49 5.45
N TYR A 40 8.08 -8.36 6.21
CA TYR A 40 6.81 -7.82 5.73
C TYR A 40 6.95 -6.41 5.16
N ILE A 41 7.61 -5.49 5.88
CA ILE A 41 7.80 -4.12 5.38
C ILE A 41 8.72 -4.09 4.15
N LYS A 42 9.76 -4.93 4.11
CA LYS A 42 10.61 -5.07 2.92
C LYS A 42 9.81 -5.54 1.70
N GLN A 43 8.98 -6.57 1.87
CA GLN A 43 8.10 -7.06 0.81
C GLN A 43 7.15 -5.95 0.34
N LEU A 44 6.49 -5.26 1.26
CA LEU A 44 5.54 -4.21 0.94
C LEU A 44 6.20 -3.07 0.14
N LYS A 45 7.41 -2.67 0.54
CA LYS A 45 8.21 -1.67 -0.19
C LYS A 45 8.57 -2.15 -1.61
N LEU A 46 9.05 -3.39 -1.75
CA LEU A 46 9.37 -3.96 -3.05
C LEU A 46 8.14 -4.02 -3.96
N THR A 47 7.00 -4.48 -3.45
CA THR A 47 5.74 -4.52 -4.21
C THR A 47 5.34 -3.12 -4.67
N SER A 48 5.41 -2.12 -3.79
CA SER A 48 5.12 -0.71 -4.14
C SER A 48 6.06 -0.19 -5.24
N GLU A 49 7.37 -0.41 -5.11
CA GLU A 49 8.36 0.01 -6.12
C GLU A 49 8.14 -0.67 -7.48
N VAL A 50 7.76 -1.94 -7.50
CA VAL A 50 7.43 -2.67 -8.73
C VAL A 50 6.19 -2.08 -9.38
N LEU A 51 5.13 -1.82 -8.60
CA LEU A 51 3.90 -1.22 -9.11
C LEU A 51 4.14 0.20 -9.67
N GLN A 52 4.95 1.01 -9.01
CA GLN A 52 5.29 2.37 -9.48
C GLN A 52 6.08 2.37 -10.80
N LYS A 53 6.83 1.30 -11.08
CA LYS A 53 7.59 1.15 -12.33
C LYS A 53 6.78 0.51 -13.44
N LEU A 54 5.59 -0.01 -13.13
CA LEU A 54 4.73 -0.60 -14.14
C LEU A 54 4.25 0.52 -15.07
N PRO A 55 4.43 0.39 -16.41
CA PRO A 55 3.87 1.35 -17.34
C PRO A 55 2.36 1.20 -17.32
N LEU A 56 1.71 1.95 -16.43
CA LEU A 56 0.29 2.22 -16.54
C LEU A 56 0.16 3.20 -17.69
N THR A 57 0.11 2.67 -18.91
CA THR A 57 -0.30 3.44 -20.07
C THR A 57 -1.65 4.05 -19.72
N ASP A 58 -1.75 5.37 -19.79
CA ASP A 58 -3.03 6.07 -19.84
C ASP A 58 -3.65 5.71 -21.19
N GLU A 59 -4.07 4.45 -21.34
CA GLU A 59 -4.98 4.10 -22.42
C GLU A 59 -6.19 4.99 -22.19
N ASN A 60 -6.57 5.75 -23.21
CA ASN A 60 -7.76 6.57 -23.16
C ASN A 60 -8.97 5.62 -23.03
N VAL A 61 -9.26 5.24 -21.80
CA VAL A 61 -10.40 4.40 -21.46
C VAL A 61 -11.60 5.31 -21.61
N ASP A 62 -12.46 4.99 -22.59
CA ASP A 62 -13.71 5.71 -22.79
C ASP A 62 -14.64 5.44 -21.62
N THR A 63 -14.49 6.27 -20.59
CA THR A 63 -15.30 6.23 -19.37
C THR A 63 -16.78 6.40 -19.67
N GLN A 64 -17.15 7.13 -20.72
CA GLN A 64 -18.55 7.27 -21.11
C GLN A 64 -19.12 5.97 -21.71
N ALA A 65 -18.34 5.24 -22.50
CA ALA A 65 -18.74 3.93 -23.01
C ALA A 65 -18.94 2.91 -21.88
N ILE A 66 -18.09 2.92 -20.84
CA ILE A 66 -18.24 2.07 -19.66
C ILE A 66 -19.52 2.43 -18.88
N LEU A 67 -19.75 3.72 -18.63
CA LEU A 67 -20.94 4.17 -17.91
C LEU A 67 -22.24 3.80 -18.63
N LYS A 68 -22.26 3.87 -19.97
CA LYS A 68 -23.41 3.43 -20.76
C LYS A 68 -23.72 1.94 -20.58
N LYS A 69 -22.69 1.08 -20.54
CA LYS A 69 -22.86 -0.37 -20.31
C LYS A 69 -23.34 -0.69 -18.89
N LEU A 70 -22.86 0.03 -17.87
CA LEU A 70 -23.31 -0.18 -16.49
C LEU A 70 -24.76 0.26 -16.28
N ASN A 71 -25.19 1.31 -16.97
CA ASN A 71 -26.56 1.84 -16.87
C ASN A 71 -27.58 1.04 -17.70
N ASN A 72 -27.15 0.24 -18.68
CA ASN A 72 -27.98 -0.67 -19.47
C ASN A 72 -27.34 -2.07 -19.51
N PRO A 73 -27.49 -2.89 -18.45
CA PRO A 73 -26.83 -4.18 -18.34
C PRO A 73 -27.39 -5.29 -19.26
N GLU A 74 -28.48 -5.02 -20.01
CA GLU A 74 -29.24 -6.03 -20.77
C GLU A 74 -29.32 -5.78 -22.30
N GLN A 75 -28.36 -5.08 -22.91
CA GLN A 75 -28.18 -5.05 -24.38
C GLN A 75 -26.85 -5.68 -24.80
#